data_AF-A0A538BVY2-F1
#
_entry.id   AF-A0A538BVY2-F1
#
_cell.length_a   1.000
_cell.length_b   1.000
_cell.length_c   1.000
_cell.angle_alpha   90.00
_cell.angle_beta   90.00
_cell.angle_gamma   90.00
#
_symmetry.space_group_name_H-M   'P 1'
#
loop_
_entity.id
_entity.type
_entity.pdbx_description
1 polymer ?
#
loop_
_entity_poly.entity_id
_entity_poly.type
_entity_poly.pdbx_seq_one_letter_code
_entity_poly.pdbx_strand_id
1 'polypeptide(L)' 'MIKRTSLNLDMALVDEARDVLGTRATTETVNRALEEVVRQDKLRRLAGMVFDVDNDEIEAAWSDDLDLDASPPV' A
#
# COMPACT_ATOMS: atom_id res chain seq x y z
N MET A 1 0.70 15.96 10.09
CA MET A 1 1.29 16.63 11.28
C MET A 1 1.43 15.61 12.40
N ILE A 2 2.53 15.61 13.14
CA ILE A 2 2.69 14.72 14.31
C ILE A 2 2.31 15.52 15.56
N LYS A 3 1.46 14.96 16.42
CA LYS A 3 1.06 15.55 17.70
C LYS A 3 1.48 14.64 18.85
N ARG A 4 1.97 15.25 19.94
CA ARG A 4 2.25 14.53 21.19
C ARG A 4 0.97 14.48 22.02
N THR A 5 0.57 13.27 22.38
CA THR A 5 -0.64 13.00 23.16
C THR A 5 -0.28 12.09 24.32
N SER A 6 -0.91 12.30 25.49
CA SER A 6 -0.84 11.35 26.60
C SER A 6 -2.04 10.42 26.52
N LEU A 7 -1.79 9.11 26.46
CA LEU A 7 -2.82 8.06 26.46
C LEU A 7 -2.29 6.83 27.20
N ASN A 8 -3.20 6.04 27.77
CA ASN A 8 -2.86 4.75 28.34
C ASN A 8 -2.69 3.72 27.22
N LEU A 9 -1.65 2.90 27.32
CA LEU A 9 -1.34 1.82 26.39
C LEU A 9 -1.15 0.53 27.18
N ASP A 10 -1.66 -0.56 26.62
CA ASP A 10 -1.27 -1.89 27.08
C ASP A 10 0.14 -2.18 26.57
N MET A 11 1.12 -2.13 27.48
CA MET A 11 2.53 -2.29 27.11
C MET A 11 2.86 -3.71 26.67
N ALA A 12 2.11 -4.74 27.11
CA ALA A 12 2.32 -6.10 26.65
C ALA A 12 1.93 -6.24 25.17
N LEU A 13 0.81 -5.63 24.78
CA LEU A 13 0.39 -5.58 23.37
C LEU A 13 1.36 -4.77 22.51
N VAL A 14 1.90 -3.67 23.05
CA VAL A 14 2.93 -2.88 22.35
C VAL A 14 4.21 -3.69 22.17
N ASP A 15 4.60 -4.52 23.12
CA ASP A 15 5.75 -5.43 23.01
C ASP A 15 5.52 -6.47 21.91
N GLU A 16 4.37 -7.12 21.88
CA GLU A 16 4.02 -8.06 20.81
C GLU A 16 4.01 -7.38 19.43
N ALA A 17 3.39 -6.20 19.32
CA ALA A 17 3.38 -5.44 18.08
C ALA A 17 4.79 -5.04 17.63
N ARG A 18 5.69 -4.76 18.58
CA ARG A 18 7.08 -4.41 18.29
C ARG A 18 7.84 -5.58 17.65
N ASP A 19 7.64 -6.77 18.18
CA ASP A 19 8.25 -8.00 17.66
C ASP A 19 7.73 -8.30 16.25
N VAL A 20 6.42 -8.20 16.04
CA VAL A 20 5.78 -8.42 14.73
C VAL A 20 6.23 -7.39 13.70
N LEU A 21 6.31 -6.12 14.08
CA LEU A 21 6.63 -5.02 13.16
C LEU A 21 8.15 -4.80 13.00
N GLY A 22 8.98 -5.39 13.86
CA GLY A 22 10.43 -5.19 13.89
C GLY A 22 10.84 -3.76 14.28
N THR A 23 10.07 -3.11 15.15
CA THR A 23 10.33 -1.73 15.61
C THR A 23 11.13 -1.70 16.90
N ARG A 24 11.59 -0.52 17.32
CA ARG A 24 12.39 -0.37 18.56
C ARG A 24 11.73 0.50 19.60
N ALA A 25 11.09 1.59 19.17
CA ALA A 25 10.46 2.56 20.07
C ALA A 25 8.93 2.39 20.12
N THR A 26 8.31 2.69 21.27
CA THR A 26 6.84 2.65 21.41
C THR A 26 6.14 3.55 20.40
N THR A 27 6.60 4.80 20.24
CA THR A 27 6.01 5.74 19.26
C THR A 27 6.12 5.22 17.84
N GLU A 28 7.27 4.66 17.46
CA GLU A 28 7.48 4.05 16.15
C GLU A 28 6.53 2.87 15.94
N THR A 29 6.43 1.99 16.94
CA THR A 29 5.55 0.81 16.93
C THR A 29 4.09 1.21 16.75
N VAL A 30 3.61 2.19 17.51
CA VAL A 30 2.22 2.69 17.39
C VAL A 30 1.97 3.29 16.03
N ASN A 31 2.86 4.13 15.50
CA ASN A 31 2.67 4.72 14.17
C ASN A 31 2.67 3.64 13.08
N ARG A 32 3.61 2.69 13.12
CA ARG A 32 3.67 1.61 12.13
C ARG A 32 2.48 0.66 12.22
N ALA A 33 1.97 0.38 13.42
CA ALA A 33 0.74 -0.39 13.59
C ALA A 33 -0.45 0.31 12.93
N LEU A 34 -0.60 1.62 13.12
CA LEU A 34 -1.66 2.41 12.49
C LEU A 34 -1.52 2.44 10.96
N GLU A 35 -0.30 2.60 10.45
CA GLU A 35 -0.02 2.54 9.01
C GLU A 35 -0.39 1.19 8.42
N GLU A 36 -0.06 0.08 9.09
CA GLU A 36 -0.39 -1.25 8.60
C GLU A 36 -1.89 -1.50 8.57
N VAL A 37 -2.66 -1.03 9.56
CA VAL A 37 -4.13 -1.10 9.53
C VAL A 37 -4.70 -0.38 8.30
N VAL A 38 -4.20 0.82 8.01
CA VAL A 38 -4.61 1.57 6.82
C VAL A 38 -4.20 0.86 5.53
N ARG A 39 -3.01 0.26 5.50
CA ARG A 39 -2.52 -0.51 4.35
C ARG A 39 -3.40 -1.73 4.08
N GLN A 40 -3.76 -2.48 5.12
CA GLN A 40 -4.61 -3.66 5.02
C GLN A 40 -6.02 -3.32 4.54
N ASP A 41 -6.60 -2.20 5.00
CA ASP A 41 -7.89 -1.71 4.48
C ASP A 41 -7.82 -1.39 2.99
N LYS A 42 -6.78 -0.67 2.55
CA LYS A 42 -6.56 -0.35 1.13
C LYS A 42 -6.42 -1.62 0.28
N LEU A 43 -5.63 -2.58 0.75
CA LEU A 43 -5.45 -3.87 0.06
C LEU A 43 -6.77 -4.64 -0.02
N ARG A 44 -7.55 -4.67 1.05
CA ARG A 44 -8.86 -5.31 1.07
C ARG A 44 -9.83 -4.65 0.09
N ARG A 45 -9.84 -3.32 0.02
CA ARG A 45 -10.65 -2.56 -0.94
C ARG A 45 -10.20 -2.85 -2.37
N LEU A 46 -8.90 -2.86 -2.62
CA LEU A 46 -8.33 -3.19 -3.93
C LEU A 46 -8.70 -4.60 -4.38
N ALA A 47 -8.57 -5.60 -3.49
CA ALA A 47 -8.94 -6.98 -3.79
C ALA A 47 -10.45 -7.16 -4.04
N GLY A 48 -11.29 -6.28 -3.51
CA GLY A 48 -12.74 -6.28 -3.74
C GLY A 48 -13.19 -5.49 -4.97
N MET A 49 -12.29 -4.74 -5.63
CA MET A 49 -12.62 -4.06 -6.87
C MET A 49 -12.68 -5.07 -8.02
N VAL A 50 -13.85 -5.19 -8.63
CA VAL A 50 -14.02 -5.88 -9.91
C VAL A 50 -13.77 -4.86 -11.00
N PHE A 51 -12.73 -5.08 -11.79
CA PHE A 51 -12.49 -4.31 -13.00
C PHE A 51 -13.30 -4.97 -14.11
N ASP A 52 -14.33 -4.27 -14.59
CA ASP A 52 -15.04 -4.64 -15.81
C ASP A 52 -14.21 -4.11 -16.98
N VAL A 53 -13.16 -4.85 -17.29
CA VAL A 53 -12.32 -4.62 -18.47
C VAL A 53 -12.14 -5.97 -19.11
N ASP A 54 -12.67 -6.12 -20.30
CA ASP A 54 -12.46 -7.30 -21.13
C ASP A 54 -11.05 -7.27 -21.73
N ASN A 55 -10.47 -8.46 -21.89
CA ASN A 55 -9.11 -8.62 -22.40
C ASN A 55 -8.95 -7.95 -23.79
N ASP A 56 -10.03 -7.95 -24.58
CA ASP A 56 -10.09 -7.36 -25.91
C ASP A 56 -9.99 -5.82 -25.87
N GLU A 57 -10.57 -5.15 -24.86
CA GLU A 57 -10.46 -3.69 -24.66
C GLU A 57 -9.06 -3.29 -24.19
N ILE A 58 -8.42 -4.11 -23.35
CA ILE A 58 -7.02 -3.91 -22.95
C ILE A 58 -6.10 -4.05 -24.17
N GLU A 59 -6.21 -5.13 -24.94
CA GLU A 59 -5.34 -5.32 -26.11
C GLU A 59 -5.50 -4.21 -27.16
N ALA A 60 -6.72 -3.70 -27.35
CA ALA A 60 -6.97 -2.55 -28.22
C ALA A 60 -6.27 -1.27 -27.72
N ALA A 61 -6.35 -0.96 -26.43
CA ALA A 61 -5.76 0.24 -25.83
C ALA A 61 -4.22 0.26 -25.86
N TRP A 62 -3.58 -0.92 -25.86
CA TRP A 62 -2.11 -1.05 -25.94
C TRP A 62 -1.59 -1.25 -27.36
N SER A 63 -2.48 -1.47 -28.34
CA SER A 63 -2.12 -1.57 -29.77
C SER A 63 -1.90 -0.21 -30.45
N ASP A 64 -2.46 0.86 -29.89
CA ASP A 64 -2.43 2.21 -30.49
C ASP A 64 -1.12 2.97 -30.18
N ASP A 65 -0.28 2.48 -29.25
CA ASP A 65 0.97 3.12 -28.80
C ASP A 65 2.26 2.40 -29.29
N LEU A 66 2.14 1.32 -30.08
CA LEU A 66 3.29 0.62 -30.68
C LEU A 66 3.35 0.82 -32.20
N ASP A 67 3.43 2.07 -32.64
CA ASP A 67 4.10 2.41 -33.91
C ASP A 67 5.62 2.14 -33.76
N LEU A 68 5.99 0.86 -33.69
CA LEU A 68 7.38 0.37 -33.68
C LEU A 68 8.03 0.43 -35.07
N ASP A 69 7.66 1.40 -35.91
CA ASP A 69 8.27 1.62 -37.24
C ASP A 69 8.99 2.98 -37.38
N ALA A 70 9.18 3.70 -36.27
CA ALA A 70 10.14 4.80 -36.25
C ALA A 70 11.57 4.23 -36.12
N SER A 71 12.18 3.86 -37.25
CA SER A 71 13.63 3.63 -37.34
C SER A 71 14.37 4.83 -36.71
N PRO A 72 15.37 4.60 -35.83
CA PRO A 72 16.13 5.70 -35.27
C PRO A 72 16.85 6.46 -36.40
N PRO A 73 16.85 7.81 -36.38
CA PRO A 73 17.49 8.60 -37.42
C PRO A 73 19.01 8.33 -37.43
N VAL A 74 19.54 8.17 -38.65
CA VAL A 74 20.92 7.80 -38.99
C VAL A 74 21.95 8.81 -38.47
#